data_AF-A0A8J3ZTP4-F1
#
_entry.id   AF-A0A8J3ZTP4-F1
#
_cell.length_a   1.000
_cell.length_b   1.000
_cell.length_c   1.000
_cell.angle_alpha   90.00
_cell.angle_beta   90.00
_cell.angle_gamma   90.00
#
_symmetry.space_group_name_H-M   'P 1'
#
loop_
_entity.id
_entity.type
_entity.pdbx_description
1 polymer ?
#
loop_
_entity_poly.entity_id
_entity_poly.type
_entity_poly.pdbx_seq_one_letter_code
_entity_poly.pdbx_strand_id
1 'polypeptide(L)'
;MRPGVLRNASTAVLGPLAIAAVLSLAMVGLAEATGVTTLTESFEAGGERVIDVQMTLVAYLCATAVVIATTALPTRRRKLRRIPPVAAAVGALAPIPLLNARADEYIGGLASDAVLAGVIVGGIAGFLLAPLATNALTGVATHAVLLWLAALISTATTDTVVYAGLVHPATTTVLDGLPTLLPYALASVVVTAALAFWFARRGATRGTAVVAAAAAPVLAAALYPVVGMDLWNAEAAPAAAAVAVIATLAAVVSASAGRRATAPSKATPRPGTAPEPRRNG
;
A
#
# COMPACT_ATOMS: atom_id res chain seq x y z
N MET A 1 35.47 -18.72 4.41
CA MET A 1 34.17 -18.32 3.82
C MET A 1 34.39 -17.73 2.43
N ARG A 2 33.60 -18.09 1.41
CA ARG A 2 33.79 -17.58 0.05
C ARG A 2 33.37 -16.09 -0.05
N PRO A 3 34.16 -15.20 -0.65
CA PRO A 3 33.88 -13.74 -0.71
C PRO A 3 32.52 -13.38 -1.35
N GLY A 4 31.97 -14.22 -2.24
CA GLY A 4 30.63 -14.05 -2.80
C GLY A 4 29.47 -14.27 -1.83
N VAL A 5 29.69 -14.84 -0.65
CA VAL A 5 28.64 -15.02 0.38
C VAL A 5 28.45 -13.72 1.18
N LEU A 6 29.53 -13.02 1.50
CA LEU A 6 29.50 -11.75 2.23
C LEU A 6 28.83 -10.65 1.42
N ARG A 7 29.20 -10.51 0.13
CA ARG A 7 28.62 -9.48 -0.77
C ARG A 7 27.11 -9.64 -1.01
N ASN A 8 26.60 -10.87 -0.91
CA ASN A 8 25.17 -11.17 -1.06
C ASN A 8 24.39 -11.05 0.26
N ALA A 9 25.05 -11.25 1.40
CA ALA A 9 24.46 -11.01 2.71
C ALA A 9 24.31 -9.51 2.97
N SER A 10 25.32 -8.71 2.60
CA SER A 10 25.25 -7.25 2.73
C SER A 10 24.20 -6.64 1.81
N THR A 11 24.00 -7.10 0.57
CA THR A 11 22.90 -6.59 -0.27
C THR A 11 21.50 -7.00 0.21
N ALA A 12 21.36 -8.18 0.83
CA ALA A 12 20.08 -8.64 1.40
C ALA A 12 19.67 -7.90 2.68
N VAL A 13 20.61 -7.23 3.35
CA VAL A 13 20.39 -6.46 4.58
C VAL A 13 20.45 -4.96 4.31
N LEU A 14 21.59 -4.47 3.82
CA LEU A 14 21.84 -3.03 3.64
C LEU A 14 20.94 -2.41 2.57
N GLY A 15 20.58 -3.17 1.53
CA GLY A 15 19.72 -2.69 0.45
C GLY A 15 18.32 -2.33 0.94
N PRO A 16 17.54 -3.30 1.47
CA PRO A 16 16.19 -3.02 1.98
C PRO A 16 16.20 -2.03 3.15
N LEU A 17 17.22 -2.10 4.02
CA LEU A 17 17.37 -1.16 5.13
C LEU A 17 17.53 0.28 4.64
N ALA A 18 18.46 0.52 3.70
CA ALA A 18 18.71 1.86 3.17
C ALA A 18 17.50 2.39 2.40
N ILE A 19 16.85 1.55 1.58
CA ILE A 19 15.66 1.94 0.81
C ILE A 19 14.53 2.32 1.77
N ALA A 20 14.24 1.49 2.79
CA ALA A 20 13.19 1.78 3.75
C ALA A 20 13.46 3.04 4.56
N ALA A 21 14.71 3.26 4.99
CA ALA A 21 15.11 4.47 5.71
C ALA A 21 14.90 5.73 4.87
N VAL A 22 15.39 5.73 3.62
CA VAL A 22 15.22 6.88 2.71
C VAL A 22 13.74 7.12 2.40
N LEU A 23 12.98 6.07 2.09
CA LEU A 23 11.57 6.20 1.73
C LEU A 23 10.70 6.66 2.90
N SER A 24 10.88 6.08 4.08
CA SER A 24 10.12 6.48 5.27
C SER A 24 10.44 7.92 5.66
N LEU A 25 11.72 8.31 5.69
CA LEU A 25 12.13 9.68 6.00
C LEU A 25 11.61 10.67 4.94
N ALA A 26 11.69 10.33 3.65
CA ALA A 26 11.20 11.18 2.58
C ALA A 26 9.68 11.32 2.61
N MET A 27 8.92 10.24 2.82
CA MET A 27 7.46 10.31 2.85
C MET A 27 6.94 11.06 4.07
N VAL A 28 7.46 10.75 5.27
CA VAL A 28 7.07 11.47 6.49
C VAL A 28 7.54 12.93 6.42
N GLY A 29 8.79 13.18 6.03
CA GLY A 29 9.32 14.54 5.92
C GLY A 29 8.60 15.38 4.85
N LEU A 30 8.19 14.77 3.73
CA LEU A 30 7.37 15.45 2.72
C LEU A 30 5.99 15.77 3.27
N ALA A 31 5.38 14.87 4.05
CA ALA A 31 4.05 15.08 4.61
C ALA A 31 4.04 16.28 5.58
N GLU A 32 5.08 16.37 6.42
CA GLU A 32 5.32 17.54 7.27
C GLU A 32 5.55 18.81 6.43
N ALA A 33 6.43 18.74 5.42
CA ALA A 33 6.79 19.91 4.63
C ALA A 33 5.62 20.48 3.80
N THR A 34 4.67 19.63 3.40
CA THR A 34 3.48 20.05 2.65
C THR A 34 2.28 20.37 3.53
N GLY A 35 2.41 20.30 4.87
CA GLY A 35 1.30 20.51 5.81
C GLY A 35 0.21 19.43 5.73
N VAL A 36 0.53 18.27 5.16
CA VAL A 36 -0.37 17.10 5.11
C VAL A 36 -0.45 16.45 6.49
N THR A 37 0.64 16.51 7.23
CA THR A 37 0.71 16.25 8.67
C THR A 37 1.12 17.55 9.37
N THR A 38 0.53 17.84 10.53
CA THR A 38 0.78 19.07 11.31
C THR A 38 1.30 18.70 12.70
N LEU A 39 2.34 17.87 12.76
CA LEU A 39 2.92 17.40 14.03
C LEU A 39 3.56 18.51 14.88
N THR A 40 3.73 19.71 14.31
CA THR A 40 4.33 20.88 14.96
C THR A 40 3.31 21.89 15.49
N GLU A 41 2.01 21.70 15.26
CA GLU A 41 0.98 22.62 15.74
C GLU A 41 0.53 22.23 17.16
N SER A 42 0.37 23.23 18.05
CA SER A 42 -0.16 23.01 19.40
C SER A 42 -1.64 22.65 19.31
N PHE A 43 -1.98 21.39 19.53
CA PHE A 43 -3.36 20.93 19.57
C PHE A 43 -4.02 21.33 20.90
N GLU A 44 -4.58 22.54 20.99
CA GLU A 44 -5.46 22.90 22.11
C GLU A 44 -6.81 22.14 22.05
N ALA A 45 -7.54 22.12 23.17
CA ALA A 45 -8.72 21.29 23.41
C ALA A 45 -9.69 21.21 22.22
N GLY A 46 -9.74 20.03 21.58
CA GLY A 46 -10.48 19.77 20.34
C GLY A 46 -9.61 19.17 19.21
N GLY A 47 -8.28 19.28 19.30
CA GLY A 47 -7.32 18.78 18.31
C GLY A 47 -6.99 17.27 18.35
N GLU A 48 -7.41 16.55 19.39
CA GLU A 48 -7.19 15.09 19.56
C GLU A 48 -7.64 14.29 18.33
N ARG A 49 -8.70 14.74 17.67
CA ARG A 49 -9.28 14.11 16.47
C ARG A 49 -8.37 14.17 15.24
N VAL A 50 -7.57 15.22 15.11
CA VAL A 50 -6.65 15.41 13.97
C VAL A 50 -5.37 14.61 14.18
N ILE A 51 -4.95 14.44 15.44
CA ILE A 51 -3.79 13.64 15.83
C ILE A 51 -3.95 12.18 15.37
N ASP A 52 -5.09 11.54 15.64
CA ASP A 52 -5.34 10.13 15.31
C ASP A 52 -5.20 9.81 13.81
N VAL A 53 -5.71 10.73 12.99
CA VAL A 53 -5.68 10.60 11.53
C VAL A 53 -4.25 10.73 11.02
N GLN A 54 -3.51 11.70 11.55
CA GLN A 54 -2.11 11.92 11.19
C GLN A 54 -1.23 10.75 11.63
N MET A 55 -1.44 10.19 12.83
CA MET A 55 -0.71 9.01 13.29
C MET A 55 -0.98 7.79 12.40
N THR A 56 -2.23 7.59 11.98
CA THR A 56 -2.57 6.49 11.06
C THR A 56 -1.92 6.66 9.69
N LEU A 57 -1.83 7.90 9.19
CA LEU A 57 -1.13 8.21 7.94
C LEU A 57 0.39 7.96 8.07
N VAL A 58 1.02 8.42 9.16
CA VAL A 58 2.44 8.16 9.44
C VAL A 58 2.71 6.65 9.46
N ALA A 59 1.87 5.88 10.16
CA ALA A 59 1.97 4.43 10.19
C ALA A 59 1.86 3.81 8.79
N TYR A 60 0.94 4.31 7.96
CA TYR A 60 0.76 3.84 6.58
C TYR A 60 1.95 4.16 5.67
N LEU A 61 2.54 5.35 5.77
CA LEU A 61 3.73 5.74 5.01
C LEU A 61 4.93 4.86 5.38
N CYS A 62 5.15 4.61 6.67
CA CYS A 62 6.17 3.68 7.15
C CYS A 62 5.91 2.25 6.67
N ALA A 63 4.67 1.75 6.78
CA ALA A 63 4.32 0.41 6.32
C ALA A 63 4.55 0.23 4.82
N THR A 64 4.17 1.24 4.03
CA THR A 64 4.37 1.28 2.58
C THR A 64 5.86 1.29 2.21
N ALA A 65 6.68 2.06 2.91
CA ALA A 65 8.14 2.07 2.74
C ALA A 65 8.75 0.68 2.95
N VAL A 66 8.31 -0.04 3.99
CA VAL A 66 8.74 -1.43 4.24
C VAL A 66 8.33 -2.35 3.10
N VAL A 67 7.06 -2.32 2.68
CA VAL A 67 6.59 -3.20 1.59
C VAL A 67 7.31 -2.92 0.27
N ILE A 68 7.57 -1.66 -0.06
CA ILE A 68 8.36 -1.28 -1.24
C ILE A 68 9.81 -1.79 -1.10
N ALA A 69 10.48 -1.52 0.01
CA ALA A 69 11.87 -1.90 0.23
C ALA A 69 12.08 -3.42 0.22
N THR A 70 11.13 -4.18 0.78
CA THR A 70 11.17 -5.65 0.81
C THR A 70 11.02 -6.28 -0.56
N THR A 71 10.29 -5.62 -1.46
CA THR A 71 9.92 -6.15 -2.78
C THR A 71 10.73 -5.53 -3.93
N ALA A 72 11.45 -4.43 -3.69
CA ALA A 72 12.29 -3.74 -4.68
C ALA A 72 13.52 -4.53 -5.11
N LEU A 73 14.10 -5.36 -4.23
CA LEU A 73 15.36 -6.05 -4.50
C LEU A 73 15.15 -7.54 -4.80
N PRO A 74 15.71 -8.07 -5.90
CA PRO A 74 15.56 -9.48 -6.25
C PRO A 74 16.35 -10.39 -5.29
N THR A 75 15.66 -11.04 -4.36
CA THR A 75 16.29 -12.05 -3.48
C THR A 75 16.42 -13.40 -4.20
N ARG A 76 17.60 -13.64 -4.78
CA ARG A 76 17.91 -14.87 -5.51
C ARG A 76 18.05 -16.14 -4.65
N ARG A 77 18.08 -16.04 -3.31
CA ARG A 77 18.28 -17.20 -2.41
C ARG A 77 17.14 -17.41 -1.43
N ARG A 78 16.55 -18.61 -1.46
CA ARG A 78 15.42 -19.04 -0.59
C ARG A 78 15.72 -18.88 0.91
N LYS A 79 16.97 -19.13 1.35
CA LYS A 79 17.41 -18.99 2.75
C LYS A 79 17.45 -17.54 3.26
N LEU A 80 17.63 -16.56 2.38
CA LEU A 80 17.74 -15.15 2.75
C LEU A 80 16.42 -14.39 2.60
N ARG A 81 15.34 -15.03 2.12
CA ARG A 81 14.04 -14.36 1.86
C ARG A 81 13.38 -13.77 3.10
N ARG A 82 13.76 -14.21 4.30
CA ARG A 82 13.20 -13.70 5.57
C ARG A 82 13.93 -12.47 6.13
N ILE A 83 15.11 -12.15 5.58
CA ILE A 83 15.95 -11.06 6.06
C ILE A 83 15.50 -9.69 5.54
N PRO A 84 15.09 -9.52 4.26
CA PRO A 84 14.65 -8.23 3.75
C PRO A 84 13.50 -7.60 4.53
N PRO A 85 12.44 -8.33 4.95
CA PRO A 85 11.39 -7.76 5.80
C PRO A 85 11.90 -7.20 7.11
N VAL A 86 12.79 -7.92 7.79
CA VAL A 86 13.39 -7.47 9.04
C VAL A 86 14.29 -6.26 8.82
N ALA A 87 15.14 -6.29 7.79
CA ALA A 87 16.05 -5.19 7.48
C ALA A 87 15.29 -3.91 7.07
N ALA A 88 14.23 -4.05 6.27
CA ALA A 88 13.36 -2.95 5.88
C ALA A 88 12.58 -2.40 7.08
N ALA A 89 12.08 -3.26 7.97
CA ALA A 89 11.42 -2.85 9.21
C ALA A 89 12.36 -1.99 10.07
N VAL A 90 13.62 -2.42 10.25
CA VAL A 90 14.63 -1.62 10.98
C VAL A 90 14.87 -0.27 10.29
N GLY A 91 15.01 -0.27 8.96
CA GLY A 91 15.21 0.96 8.19
C GLY A 91 14.04 1.94 8.34
N ALA A 92 12.80 1.45 8.40
CA ALA A 92 11.60 2.28 8.52
C ALA A 92 11.41 2.95 9.90
N LEU A 93 12.29 2.67 10.87
CA LEU A 93 12.38 3.40 12.14
C LEU A 93 13.16 4.73 12.01
N ALA A 94 13.78 4.99 10.85
CA ALA A 94 14.56 6.21 10.59
C ALA A 94 13.83 7.54 10.85
N PRO A 95 12.49 7.66 10.72
CA PRO A 95 11.79 8.91 11.04
C PRO A 95 11.73 9.25 12.54
N ILE A 96 11.92 8.29 13.46
CA ILE A 96 11.72 8.51 14.91
C ILE A 96 12.54 9.71 15.45
N PRO A 97 13.85 9.86 15.17
CA PRO A 97 14.61 11.01 15.65
C PRO A 97 14.10 12.35 15.10
N LEU A 98 13.60 12.37 13.87
CA LEU A 98 13.01 13.57 13.27
C LEU A 98 11.73 13.97 14.01
N LEU A 99 10.87 12.98 14.31
CA LEU A 99 9.60 13.18 15.00
C LEU A 99 9.83 13.65 16.44
N ASN A 100 10.72 12.99 17.18
CA ASN A 100 11.05 13.36 18.56
C ASN A 100 11.73 14.73 18.69
N ALA A 101 12.41 15.20 17.64
CA ALA A 101 13.02 16.53 17.63
C ALA A 101 12.04 17.66 17.28
N ARG A 102 10.86 17.32 16.74
CA ARG A 102 9.88 18.27 16.19
C ARG A 102 8.60 18.35 17.00
N ALA A 103 8.21 17.26 17.65
CA ALA A 103 6.96 17.14 18.40
C ALA A 103 7.18 17.45 19.89
N ASP A 104 6.18 18.05 20.54
CA ASP A 104 6.11 18.12 22.01
C ASP A 104 6.04 16.70 22.61
N GLU A 105 6.50 16.50 23.86
CA GLU A 105 6.69 15.18 24.49
C GLU A 105 5.49 14.23 24.35
N TYR A 106 4.26 14.76 24.47
CA TYR A 106 3.02 13.98 24.31
C TYR A 106 2.79 13.51 22.86
N ILE A 107 3.03 14.38 21.87
CA ILE A 107 2.86 14.08 20.45
C ILE A 107 4.01 13.19 19.94
N GLY A 108 5.22 13.38 20.47
CA GLY A 108 6.39 12.56 20.14
C GLY A 108 6.23 11.09 20.53
N GLY A 109 5.58 10.82 21.67
CA GLY A 109 5.22 9.46 22.08
C GLY A 109 4.25 8.78 21.10
N LEU A 110 3.14 9.45 20.76
CA LEU A 110 2.14 8.94 19.83
C LEU A 110 2.71 8.74 18.41
N ALA A 111 3.54 9.67 17.93
CA ALA A 111 4.19 9.56 16.63
C ALA A 111 5.18 8.40 16.58
N SER A 112 5.91 8.15 17.68
CA SER A 112 6.80 7.00 17.79
C SER A 112 6.02 5.68 17.76
N ASP A 113 4.90 5.58 18.48
CA ASP A 113 4.03 4.40 18.49
C ASP A 113 3.41 4.16 17.11
N ALA A 114 3.02 5.22 16.41
CA ALA A 114 2.52 5.14 15.04
C ALA A 114 3.57 4.59 14.06
N VAL A 115 4.82 5.06 14.15
CA VAL A 115 5.93 4.52 13.35
C VAL A 115 6.12 3.03 13.67
N LEU A 116 6.11 2.64 14.95
CA LEU A 116 6.25 1.25 15.37
C LEU A 116 5.11 0.37 14.83
N ALA A 117 3.87 0.81 14.93
CA ALA A 117 2.71 0.12 14.36
C ALA A 117 2.87 -0.07 12.84
N GLY A 118 3.23 0.99 12.12
CA GLY A 118 3.51 0.95 10.69
C GLY A 118 4.63 -0.02 10.31
N VAL A 119 5.72 -0.01 11.07
CA VAL A 119 6.87 -0.92 10.88
C VAL A 119 6.48 -2.38 11.08
N ILE A 120 5.69 -2.70 12.12
CA ILE A 120 5.24 -4.06 12.41
C ILE A 120 4.31 -4.55 11.30
N VAL A 121 3.27 -3.79 10.97
CA VAL A 121 2.29 -4.18 9.94
C VAL A 121 2.96 -4.26 8.57
N GLY A 122 3.80 -3.29 8.22
CA GLY A 122 4.59 -3.29 7.00
C GLY A 122 5.57 -4.47 6.92
N GLY A 123 6.18 -4.86 8.03
CA GLY A 123 7.06 -6.04 8.11
C GLY A 123 6.31 -7.35 7.87
N ILE A 124 5.12 -7.50 8.46
CA ILE A 124 4.23 -8.65 8.23
C ILE A 124 3.78 -8.69 6.77
N ALA A 125 3.29 -7.57 6.24
CA ALA A 125 2.86 -7.45 4.85
C ALA A 125 4.02 -7.74 3.88
N GLY A 126 5.19 -7.17 4.13
CA GLY A 126 6.41 -7.41 3.36
C GLY A 126 6.82 -8.88 3.35
N PHE A 127 6.67 -9.58 4.48
CA PHE A 127 6.92 -11.02 4.55
C PHE A 127 5.93 -11.83 3.69
N LEU A 128 4.64 -11.49 3.76
CA LEU A 128 3.58 -12.14 2.98
C LEU A 128 3.70 -11.86 1.47
N LEU A 129 4.16 -10.64 1.11
CA LEU A 129 4.26 -10.16 -0.27
C LEU A 129 5.63 -10.41 -0.91
N ALA A 130 6.67 -10.74 -0.14
CA ALA A 130 8.00 -11.05 -0.67
C ALA A 130 8.01 -12.11 -1.80
N PRO A 131 7.17 -13.16 -1.79
CA PRO A 131 7.07 -14.10 -2.92
C PRO A 131 6.53 -13.47 -4.21
N LEU A 132 5.84 -12.33 -4.12
CA LEU A 132 5.18 -11.61 -5.21
C LEU A 132 5.92 -10.32 -5.60
N ALA A 133 7.20 -10.21 -5.24
CA ALA A 133 8.00 -8.98 -5.21
C ALA A 133 7.70 -7.98 -6.34
N THR A 134 7.84 -8.38 -7.61
CA THR A 134 7.65 -7.45 -8.73
C THR A 134 6.22 -6.92 -8.85
N ASN A 135 5.21 -7.74 -8.57
CA ASN A 135 3.82 -7.32 -8.70
C ASN A 135 3.36 -6.50 -7.50
N ALA A 136 3.77 -6.90 -6.29
CA ALA A 136 3.43 -6.20 -5.07
C ALA A 136 4.04 -4.79 -5.02
N LEU A 137 5.30 -4.65 -5.46
CA LEU A 137 5.97 -3.36 -5.58
C LEU A 137 5.17 -2.38 -6.42
N THR A 138 4.80 -2.77 -7.65
CA THR A 138 4.04 -1.91 -8.56
C THR A 138 2.69 -1.55 -7.95
N GLY A 139 1.97 -2.51 -7.38
CA GLY A 139 0.65 -2.25 -6.80
C GLY A 139 0.68 -1.23 -5.66
N VAL A 140 1.60 -1.41 -4.72
CA VAL A 140 1.74 -0.52 -3.56
C VAL A 140 2.30 0.84 -3.96
N ALA A 141 3.31 0.90 -4.83
CA ALA A 141 3.88 2.16 -5.31
C ALA A 141 2.85 3.00 -6.09
N THR A 142 2.04 2.38 -6.96
CA THR A 142 0.99 3.12 -7.69
C THR A 142 -0.05 3.72 -6.75
N HIS A 143 -0.45 2.98 -5.70
CA HIS A 143 -1.38 3.52 -4.70
C HIS A 143 -0.75 4.64 -3.87
N ALA A 144 0.52 4.54 -3.50
CA ALA A 144 1.23 5.61 -2.82
C ALA A 144 1.30 6.89 -3.66
N VAL A 145 1.57 6.78 -4.97
CA VAL A 145 1.56 7.92 -5.90
C VAL A 145 0.17 8.54 -5.99
N LEU A 146 -0.88 7.72 -6.08
CA LEU A 146 -2.27 8.22 -6.11
C LEU A 146 -2.65 8.95 -4.82
N LEU A 147 -2.22 8.44 -3.66
CA LEU A 147 -2.42 9.11 -2.37
C LEU A 147 -1.75 10.48 -2.38
N TRP A 148 -0.49 10.58 -2.84
CA TRP A 148 0.21 11.85 -2.95
C TRP A 148 -0.44 12.82 -3.93
N LEU A 149 -0.88 12.36 -5.09
CA LEU A 149 -1.59 13.21 -6.06
C LEU A 149 -2.89 13.74 -5.46
N ALA A 150 -3.65 12.89 -4.76
CA ALA A 150 -4.87 13.31 -4.10
C ALA A 150 -4.58 14.32 -2.97
N ALA A 151 -3.57 14.04 -2.14
CA ALA A 151 -3.13 14.95 -1.09
C ALA A 151 -2.77 16.34 -1.66
N LEU A 152 -1.94 16.39 -2.71
CA LEU A 152 -1.51 17.66 -3.32
C LEU A 152 -2.68 18.45 -3.95
N ILE A 153 -3.62 17.77 -4.60
CA ILE A 153 -4.82 18.41 -5.17
C ILE A 153 -5.69 18.97 -4.04
N SER A 154 -5.86 18.21 -2.96
CA SER A 154 -6.70 18.58 -1.83
C SER A 154 -6.10 19.73 -1.02
N THR A 155 -4.79 19.69 -0.70
CA THR A 155 -4.09 20.79 0.00
C THR A 155 -4.07 22.09 -0.80
N ALA A 156 -4.18 22.02 -2.14
CA ALA A 156 -4.21 23.21 -3.00
C ALA A 156 -5.60 23.87 -3.09
N THR A 157 -6.67 23.18 -2.67
CA THR A 157 -8.05 23.59 -2.99
C THR A 157 -8.95 23.75 -1.77
N THR A 158 -8.66 23.09 -0.65
CA THR A 158 -9.52 23.08 0.56
C THR A 158 -8.71 22.75 1.81
N ASP A 159 -9.11 23.24 2.99
CA ASP A 159 -8.64 22.70 4.27
C ASP A 159 -9.07 21.24 4.39
N THR A 160 -8.14 20.32 4.16
CA THR A 160 -8.39 18.88 4.04
C THR A 160 -7.43 18.10 4.92
N VAL A 161 -7.92 17.01 5.49
CA VAL A 161 -7.14 16.03 6.25
C VAL A 161 -6.93 14.80 5.36
N VAL A 162 -5.69 14.34 5.26
CA VAL A 162 -5.33 13.15 4.49
C VAL A 162 -5.29 11.94 5.43
N TYR A 163 -5.94 10.85 5.04
CA TYR A 163 -6.01 9.61 5.80
C TYR A 163 -5.20 8.52 5.10
N ALA A 164 -4.85 7.47 5.83
CA ALA A 164 -4.39 6.24 5.22
C ALA A 164 -5.50 5.65 4.33
N GLY A 165 -5.39 5.84 3.01
CA GLY A 165 -6.34 5.31 2.03
C GLY A 165 -7.64 6.10 1.86
N LEU A 166 -7.76 7.32 2.40
CA LEU A 166 -8.88 8.24 2.18
C LEU A 166 -8.38 9.71 2.20
N VAL A 167 -9.10 10.66 1.61
CA VAL A 167 -8.79 12.11 1.68
C VAL A 167 -10.07 12.88 1.94
N HIS A 168 -10.17 13.62 3.05
CA HIS A 168 -11.42 14.21 3.53
C HIS A 168 -11.28 15.72 3.81
N PRO A 169 -12.32 16.55 3.60
CA PRO A 169 -12.32 17.94 4.08
C PRO A 169 -12.29 18.02 5.61
N ALA A 170 -11.55 18.97 6.18
CA ALA A 170 -11.37 19.10 7.63
C ALA A 170 -12.65 19.55 8.38
N THR A 171 -13.66 20.08 7.66
CA THR A 171 -14.81 20.77 8.25
C THR A 171 -16.12 19.95 8.27
N THR A 172 -16.12 18.73 7.74
CA THR A 172 -17.33 17.90 7.61
C THR A 172 -17.16 16.52 8.24
N THR A 173 -18.23 15.92 8.78
CA THR A 173 -18.20 14.52 9.23
C THR A 173 -17.93 13.57 8.05
N VAL A 174 -17.51 12.32 8.29
CA VAL A 174 -17.26 11.37 7.18
C VAL A 174 -18.53 11.15 6.34
N LEU A 175 -19.70 11.10 6.99
CA LEU A 175 -20.99 11.02 6.30
C LEU A 175 -21.29 12.27 5.46
N ASP A 176 -21.00 13.47 5.97
CA ASP A 176 -21.28 14.73 5.26
C ASP A 176 -20.29 14.99 4.11
N GLY A 177 -19.05 14.48 4.21
CA GLY A 177 -18.02 14.58 3.17
C GLY A 177 -17.85 13.31 2.32
N LEU A 178 -18.80 12.36 2.37
CA LEU A 178 -18.86 11.21 1.45
C LEU A 178 -18.71 11.62 -0.03
N PRO A 179 -19.35 12.70 -0.54
CA PRO A 179 -19.18 13.14 -1.93
C PRO A 179 -17.74 13.54 -2.26
N THR A 180 -17.00 14.08 -1.29
CA THR A 180 -15.60 14.50 -1.45
C THR A 180 -14.60 13.35 -1.31
N LEU A 181 -14.95 12.28 -0.57
CA LEU A 181 -14.17 11.05 -0.44
C LEU A 181 -14.30 10.11 -1.64
N LEU A 182 -15.46 10.15 -2.29
CA LEU A 182 -15.85 9.23 -3.37
C LEU A 182 -14.85 9.19 -4.55
N PRO A 183 -14.29 10.32 -5.04
CA PRO A 183 -13.36 10.30 -6.16
C PRO A 183 -12.08 9.51 -5.86
N TYR A 184 -11.50 9.67 -4.67
CA TYR A 184 -10.31 8.92 -4.27
C TYR A 184 -10.62 7.43 -4.08
N ALA A 185 -11.71 7.13 -3.38
CA ALA A 185 -12.17 5.75 -3.17
C ALA A 185 -12.41 5.02 -4.51
N LEU A 186 -13.08 5.69 -5.45
CA LEU A 186 -13.30 5.17 -6.81
C LEU A 186 -11.98 5.00 -7.57
N ALA A 187 -11.08 5.98 -7.52
CA ALA A 187 -9.77 5.88 -8.18
C ALA A 187 -8.96 4.68 -7.64
N SER A 188 -8.95 4.47 -6.33
CA SER A 188 -8.31 3.33 -5.67
C SER A 188 -8.89 1.99 -6.15
N VAL A 189 -10.23 1.88 -6.20
CA VAL A 189 -10.92 0.68 -6.71
C VAL A 189 -10.60 0.43 -8.19
N VAL A 190 -10.65 1.46 -9.03
CA VAL A 190 -10.38 1.38 -10.47
C VAL A 190 -8.94 0.97 -10.73
N VAL A 191 -7.98 1.56 -10.03
CA VAL A 191 -6.55 1.25 -10.18
C VAL A 191 -6.27 -0.16 -9.69
N THR A 192 -6.85 -0.58 -8.56
CA THR A 192 -6.78 -1.96 -8.08
C THR A 192 -7.30 -2.95 -9.11
N ALA A 193 -8.47 -2.66 -9.71
CA ALA A 193 -9.05 -3.46 -10.78
C ALA A 193 -8.16 -3.53 -12.02
N ALA A 194 -7.64 -2.39 -12.48
CA ALA A 194 -6.77 -2.28 -13.65
C ALA A 194 -5.45 -3.05 -13.47
N LEU A 195 -4.82 -2.92 -12.30
CA LEU A 195 -3.60 -3.65 -11.96
C LEU A 195 -3.86 -5.16 -11.90
N ALA A 196 -4.96 -5.60 -11.26
CA ALA A 196 -5.32 -7.01 -11.20
C ALA A 196 -5.55 -7.61 -12.59
N PHE A 197 -6.25 -6.86 -13.47
CA PHE A 197 -6.41 -7.23 -14.88
C PHE A 197 -5.05 -7.34 -15.59
N TRP A 198 -4.19 -6.33 -15.42
CA TRP A 198 -2.87 -6.27 -16.06
C TRP A 198 -1.96 -7.42 -15.63
N PHE A 199 -1.84 -7.68 -14.33
CA PHE A 199 -1.07 -8.81 -13.80
C PHE A 199 -1.62 -10.15 -14.30
N ALA A 200 -2.94 -10.33 -14.28
CA ALA A 200 -3.59 -11.55 -14.76
C ALA A 200 -3.35 -11.77 -16.26
N ARG A 201 -3.41 -10.70 -17.08
CA ARG A 201 -3.12 -10.73 -18.51
C ARG A 201 -1.65 -11.07 -18.79
N ARG A 202 -0.74 -10.67 -17.90
CA ARG A 202 0.70 -11.01 -17.97
C ARG A 202 1.05 -12.40 -17.40
N GLY A 203 0.04 -13.22 -17.10
CA GLY A 203 0.26 -14.62 -16.70
C GLY A 203 0.41 -14.83 -15.20
N ALA A 204 0.17 -13.81 -14.36
CA ALA A 204 0.05 -14.04 -12.92
C ALA A 204 -1.16 -14.94 -12.62
N THR A 205 -1.04 -15.79 -11.59
CA THR A 205 -2.22 -16.51 -11.09
C THR A 205 -3.24 -15.49 -10.57
N ARG A 206 -4.54 -15.83 -10.60
CA ARG A 206 -5.59 -14.93 -10.08
C ARG A 206 -5.34 -14.53 -8.63
N GLY A 207 -4.93 -15.48 -7.79
CA GLY A 207 -4.57 -15.17 -6.40
C GLY A 207 -3.44 -14.15 -6.30
N THR A 208 -2.35 -14.36 -7.04
CA THR A 208 -1.22 -13.41 -7.09
C THR A 208 -1.62 -12.02 -7.59
N ALA A 209 -2.41 -11.95 -8.67
CA ALA A 209 -2.85 -10.69 -9.25
C ALA A 209 -3.75 -9.89 -8.28
N VAL A 210 -4.67 -10.57 -7.61
CA VAL A 210 -5.57 -9.97 -6.61
C VAL A 210 -4.78 -9.49 -5.40
N VAL A 211 -3.95 -10.36 -4.81
CA VAL A 211 -3.18 -10.03 -3.60
C VAL A 211 -2.24 -8.85 -3.85
N ALA A 212 -1.54 -8.82 -4.99
CA ALA A 212 -0.63 -7.72 -5.31
C ALA A 212 -1.36 -6.39 -5.55
N ALA A 213 -2.53 -6.42 -6.19
CA ALA A 213 -3.29 -5.21 -6.50
C ALA A 213 -4.02 -4.64 -5.27
N ALA A 214 -4.58 -5.51 -4.41
CA ALA A 214 -5.33 -5.11 -3.22
C ALA A 214 -4.46 -4.85 -1.98
N ALA A 215 -3.14 -5.09 -2.07
CA ALA A 215 -2.23 -4.98 -0.94
C ALA A 215 -2.29 -3.61 -0.23
N ALA A 216 -2.30 -2.51 -0.97
CA ALA A 216 -2.30 -1.17 -0.40
C ALA A 216 -3.64 -0.80 0.28
N PRO A 217 -4.82 -0.98 -0.36
CA PRO A 217 -6.10 -0.77 0.33
C PRO A 217 -6.27 -1.63 1.59
N VAL A 218 -5.85 -2.89 1.54
CA VAL A 218 -5.92 -3.80 2.69
C VAL A 218 -4.94 -3.37 3.79
N LEU A 219 -3.74 -2.93 3.42
CA LEU A 219 -2.75 -2.40 4.36
C LEU A 219 -3.28 -1.16 5.08
N ALA A 220 -3.93 -0.25 4.35
CA ALA A 220 -4.57 0.93 4.93
C ALA A 220 -5.65 0.52 5.94
N ALA A 221 -6.58 -0.35 5.54
CA ALA A 221 -7.65 -0.85 6.43
C ALA A 221 -7.12 -1.56 7.69
N ALA A 222 -6.00 -2.28 7.58
CA ALA A 222 -5.41 -3.03 8.70
C ALA A 222 -4.75 -2.15 9.77
N LEU A 223 -4.40 -0.90 9.45
CA LEU A 223 -3.72 0.01 10.39
C LEU A 223 -4.68 0.73 11.33
N TYR A 224 -5.91 1.02 10.89
CA TYR A 224 -6.94 1.67 11.71
C TYR A 224 -7.19 1.00 13.08
N PRO A 225 -7.30 -0.34 13.20
CA PRO A 225 -7.49 -0.98 14.50
C PRO A 225 -6.21 -1.06 15.37
N VAL A 226 -5.03 -0.78 14.81
CA VAL A 226 -3.74 -0.94 15.49
C VAL A 226 -3.25 0.37 16.11
N VAL A 227 -3.53 1.50 15.48
CA VAL A 227 -3.07 2.83 15.93
C VAL A 227 -3.96 3.42 17.04
N GLY A 228 -5.07 2.75 17.38
CA GLY A 228 -6.01 3.15 18.45
C GLY A 228 -6.84 4.39 18.11
N MET A 229 -7.78 4.74 19.00
CA MET A 229 -8.41 6.08 19.16
C MET A 229 -9.84 6.30 18.58
N ASP A 230 -10.81 6.04 19.47
CA ASP A 230 -11.90 6.83 20.04
C ASP A 230 -13.02 7.58 19.27
N LEU A 231 -12.88 8.31 18.16
CA LEU A 231 -14.10 8.93 17.55
C LEU A 231 -14.05 9.15 16.03
N TRP A 232 -12.99 9.76 15.49
CA TRP A 232 -12.94 10.08 14.06
C TRP A 232 -12.38 8.91 13.21
N ASN A 233 -11.42 8.17 13.77
CA ASN A 233 -10.95 6.92 13.19
C ASN A 233 -12.04 5.83 13.17
N ALA A 234 -13.00 5.87 14.10
CA ALA A 234 -14.13 4.95 14.13
C ALA A 234 -15.06 5.07 12.91
N GLU A 235 -15.18 6.26 12.32
CA GLU A 235 -15.97 6.48 11.08
C GLU A 235 -15.15 6.22 9.80
N ALA A 236 -13.85 6.53 9.82
CA ALA A 236 -12.95 6.30 8.68
C ALA A 236 -12.59 4.81 8.51
N ALA A 237 -12.47 4.05 9.61
CA ALA A 237 -12.16 2.62 9.59
C ALA A 237 -13.16 1.77 8.77
N PRO A 238 -14.50 1.87 8.97
CA PRO A 238 -15.46 1.12 8.17
C PRO A 238 -15.46 1.55 6.71
N ALA A 239 -15.22 2.84 6.42
CA ALA A 239 -15.09 3.32 5.05
C ALA A 239 -13.85 2.74 4.36
N ALA A 240 -12.68 2.79 5.01
CA ALA A 240 -11.45 2.19 4.49
C ALA A 240 -11.56 0.67 4.33
N ALA A 241 -12.21 -0.02 5.28
CA ALA A 241 -12.50 -1.45 5.18
C ALA A 241 -13.44 -1.76 4.01
N ALA A 242 -14.51 -0.98 3.83
CA ALA A 242 -15.43 -1.12 2.70
C ALA A 242 -14.69 -0.90 1.37
N VAL A 243 -13.85 0.13 1.27
CA VAL A 243 -13.00 0.37 0.09
C VAL A 243 -12.07 -0.81 -0.16
N ALA A 244 -11.42 -1.35 0.87
CA ALA A 244 -10.55 -2.51 0.73
C ALA A 244 -11.32 -3.76 0.24
N VAL A 245 -12.52 -4.00 0.75
CA VAL A 245 -13.40 -5.10 0.31
C VAL A 245 -13.83 -4.90 -1.13
N ILE A 246 -14.34 -3.72 -1.49
CA ILE A 246 -14.80 -3.40 -2.85
C ILE A 246 -13.64 -3.48 -3.84
N ALA A 247 -12.48 -2.91 -3.51
CA ALA A 247 -11.28 -2.99 -4.33
C ALA A 247 -10.83 -4.44 -4.53
N THR A 248 -10.88 -5.27 -3.49
CA THR A 248 -10.56 -6.70 -3.58
C THR A 248 -11.54 -7.44 -4.49
N LEU A 249 -12.85 -7.20 -4.36
CA LEU A 249 -13.87 -7.78 -5.23
C LEU A 249 -13.67 -7.35 -6.69
N ALA A 250 -13.41 -6.06 -6.93
CA ALA A 250 -13.12 -5.52 -8.24
C ALA A 250 -11.86 -6.17 -8.85
N ALA A 251 -10.79 -6.36 -8.06
CA ALA A 251 -9.60 -7.11 -8.48
C ALA A 251 -9.94 -8.57 -8.83
N VAL A 252 -10.78 -9.24 -8.05
CA VAL A 252 -11.19 -10.63 -8.27
C VAL A 252 -11.94 -10.79 -9.61
N VAL A 253 -12.84 -9.87 -9.92
CA VAL A 253 -13.58 -9.82 -11.20
C VAL A 253 -12.62 -9.52 -12.35
N SER A 254 -11.81 -8.48 -12.22
CA SER A 254 -10.88 -8.01 -13.25
C SER A 254 -9.78 -9.03 -13.57
N ALA A 255 -9.20 -9.69 -12.57
CA ALA A 255 -8.24 -10.78 -12.78
C ALA A 255 -8.87 -11.98 -13.51
N SER A 256 -10.17 -12.23 -13.30
CA SER A 256 -10.89 -13.28 -14.02
C SER A 256 -11.10 -12.92 -15.49
N ALA A 257 -11.47 -11.67 -15.77
CA ALA A 257 -11.60 -11.15 -17.13
C ALA A 257 -10.25 -11.14 -17.88
N GLY A 258 -9.17 -10.69 -17.23
CA GLY A 258 -7.84 -10.63 -17.83
C GLY A 258 -7.29 -11.97 -18.28
N ARG A 259 -7.63 -13.07 -17.58
CA ARG A 259 -7.25 -14.43 -18.01
C ARG A 259 -8.12 -14.98 -19.13
N ARG A 260 -9.41 -14.63 -19.19
CA ARG A 260 -10.28 -15.04 -20.30
C ARG A 260 -9.82 -14.41 -21.62
N ALA A 261 -9.32 -13.18 -21.57
CA ALA A 261 -8.78 -12.48 -22.74
C ALA A 261 -7.49 -13.11 -23.30
N THR A 262 -6.76 -13.92 -22.52
CA THR A 262 -5.53 -14.61 -22.95
C THR A 262 -5.74 -16.09 -23.29
N ALA A 263 -6.89 -16.67 -22.93
CA ALA A 263 -7.23 -18.01 -23.37
C ALA A 263 -7.45 -17.99 -24.90
N PRO A 264 -6.82 -18.89 -25.67
CA PRO A 264 -7.11 -18.99 -27.09
C PRO A 264 -8.60 -19.20 -27.26
N SER A 265 -9.26 -18.30 -28.00
CA SER A 265 -10.65 -18.47 -28.42
C SER A 265 -10.76 -19.88 -28.96
N LYS A 266 -11.53 -20.75 -28.29
CA LYS A 266 -11.84 -22.07 -28.83
C LYS A 266 -12.48 -21.80 -30.17
N ALA A 267 -11.71 -21.94 -31.24
CA ALA A 267 -12.20 -21.84 -32.59
C ALA A 267 -13.38 -22.82 -32.67
N THR A 268 -14.58 -22.26 -32.83
CA THR A 268 -15.76 -23.03 -33.16
C THR A 268 -15.36 -23.87 -34.37
N PRO A 269 -15.47 -25.22 -34.32
CA PRO A 269 -15.16 -26.04 -35.48
C PRO A 269 -16.00 -25.51 -36.65
N ARG A 270 -15.36 -25.10 -37.75
CA ARG A 270 -16.10 -24.78 -38.97
C ARG A 270 -16.94 -26.02 -39.32
N PRO A 271 -18.28 -25.93 -39.38
CA PRO A 271 -19.08 -27.03 -39.87
C PRO A 271 -18.78 -27.15 -41.37
N GLY A 272 -18.05 -28.20 -41.78
CA GLY A 272 -17.81 -28.42 -43.21
C GLY A 272 -16.66 -29.33 -43.61
N THR A 273 -15.70 -29.67 -42.75
CA THR A 273 -14.64 -30.63 -43.12
C THR A 273 -14.96 -32.00 -42.57
N ALA A 274 -15.94 -32.66 -43.17
CA ALA A 274 -16.05 -34.12 -43.06
C ALA A 274 -14.80 -34.73 -43.71
N PRO A 275 -14.11 -35.68 -43.08
CA PRO A 275 -12.99 -36.38 -43.70
C PRO A 275 -13.51 -37.19 -44.89
N GLU A 276 -12.96 -36.91 -46.07
CA GLU A 276 -13.22 -37.66 -47.29
C GLU A 276 -12.85 -39.15 -47.05
N PRO A 277 -13.77 -40.09 -47.32
CA PRO A 277 -13.48 -41.50 -47.10
C PRO A 277 -12.40 -41.93 -48.09
N ARG A 278 -11.26 -42.39 -47.55
CA ARG A 278 -10.19 -43.00 -48.35
C ARG A 278 -10.78 -44.14 -49.16
N ARG A 279 -10.88 -43.95 -50.48
CA ARG A 279 -11.05 -45.05 -51.43
C ARG A 279 -9.74 -45.82 -51.45
N ASN A 280 -9.75 -47.03 -50.90
CA ASN A 280 -8.78 -48.04 -51.26
C ASN A 280 -9.18 -48.60 -52.63
N GLY A 281 -8.29 -48.46 -53.62
CA GLY A 281 -8.39 -49.00 -54.96
C GLY A 281 -7.06 -48.78 -55.67
#